data_AF-A0A0A9H2K2-F1
#
_entry.id   AF-A0A0A9H2K2-F1
#
_cell.length_a   1.000
_cell.length_b   1.000
_cell.length_c   1.000
_cell.angle_alpha   90.00
_cell.angle_beta   90.00
_cell.angle_gamma   90.00
#
_symmetry.space_group_name_H-M   'P 1'
#
loop_
_entity.id
_entity.type
_entity.pdbx_description
1 polymer ?
#
loop_
_entity_poly.entity_id
_entity_poly.type
_entity_poly.pdbx_seq_one_letter_code
_entity_poly.pdbx_strand_id
1 'polypeptide(L)'
;MWEENNDPIEAQVEAQLDVQLEAQLAGTSNQRGGYKRRYINRDHEGDHDRLFAKYFSKNPLYTDDQFRRRFRMRKHLFLRIVEALGD
;
A
#
# COMPACT_ATOMS: atom_id res chain seq x y z
N MET A 1 1.61 47.02 38.45
CA MET A 1 2.99 46.60 38.16
C MET A 1 3.05 45.16 38.62
N TRP A 2 2.69 44.23 37.74
CA TRP A 2 2.86 42.80 38.03
C TRP A 2 4.30 42.51 37.67
N GLU A 3 5.16 42.36 38.67
CA GLU A 3 6.49 41.84 38.44
C GLU A 3 6.32 40.41 37.91
N GLU A 4 6.84 40.21 36.71
CA GLU A 4 7.04 38.91 36.08
C GLU A 4 7.89 38.06 37.03
N ASN A 5 7.25 37.36 37.95
CA ASN A 5 7.83 36.19 38.57
C ASN A 5 7.80 35.09 37.51
N ASN A 6 8.70 35.19 36.54
CA ASN A 6 9.14 34.03 35.81
C ASN A 6 9.97 33.23 36.82
N ASP A 7 9.25 32.48 37.66
CA ASP A 7 9.85 31.79 38.80
C ASP A 7 10.86 30.77 38.25
N PRO A 8 12.08 30.69 38.82
CA PRO A 8 13.12 29.77 38.33
C PRO A 8 12.68 28.29 38.33
N ILE A 9 11.57 28.00 39.03
CA ILE A 9 10.91 26.71 39.09
C ILE A 9 10.09 26.45 37.81
N GLU A 10 9.41 27.45 37.27
CA GLU A 10 8.58 27.33 36.06
C GLU A 10 9.48 27.04 34.84
N ALA A 11 10.56 27.80 34.69
CA ALA A 11 11.58 27.55 33.66
C ALA A 11 12.23 26.16 33.79
N GLN A 12 12.38 25.64 35.01
CA GLN A 12 12.95 24.32 35.25
C GLN A 12 11.97 23.19 34.88
N VAL A 13 10.67 23.41 35.12
CA VAL A 13 9.60 22.49 34.72
C VAL A 13 9.44 22.47 33.20
N GLU A 14 9.45 23.64 32.55
CA GLU A 14 9.40 23.76 31.09
C GLU A 14 10.58 23.02 30.42
N ALA A 15 11.80 23.27 30.90
CA ALA A 15 12.99 22.59 30.39
C ALA A 15 12.93 21.06 30.58
N GLN A 16 12.37 20.57 31.70
CA GLN A 16 12.17 19.13 31.90
C GLN A 16 11.14 18.55 30.94
N LEU A 17 10.05 19.28 30.65
CA LEU A 17 9.03 18.84 29.68
C LEU A 17 9.61 18.76 28.27
N ASP A 18 10.38 19.76 27.85
CA ASP A 18 11.01 19.79 26.53
C ASP A 18 11.99 18.64 26.33
N VAL A 19 12.88 18.39 27.30
CA VAL A 19 13.84 17.28 27.27
C VAL A 19 13.12 15.93 27.18
N GLN A 20 12.00 15.78 27.91
CA GLN A 20 11.22 14.54 27.90
C GLN A 20 10.48 14.35 26.56
N LEU A 21 10.02 15.44 25.94
CA LEU A 21 9.36 15.44 24.64
C LEU A 21 10.35 15.13 23.52
N GLU A 22 11.55 15.71 23.55
CA GLU A 22 12.66 15.38 22.64
C GLU A 22 13.10 13.92 22.76
N ALA A 23 13.23 13.40 23.99
CA ALA A 23 13.58 12.00 24.22
C ALA A 23 12.51 11.02 23.71
N GLN A 24 11.23 11.36 23.85
CA GLN A 24 10.11 10.57 23.28
C GLN A 24 10.08 10.64 21.74
N LEU A 25 10.33 11.82 21.15
CA LEU A 25 10.42 11.97 19.69
C LEU A 25 11.62 11.21 19.10
N ALA A 26 12.76 11.19 19.80
CA ALA A 26 13.94 10.42 19.39
C ALA A 26 13.73 8.89 19.50
N GLY A 27 12.89 8.44 20.43
CA GLY A 27 12.66 7.02 20.74
C GLY A 27 11.59 6.30 19.90
N THR A 28 10.85 6.98 19.02
CA THR A 28 9.74 6.36 18.26
C THR A 28 10.07 6.05 16.81
N SER A 29 11.34 5.78 16.50
CA SER A 29 11.66 5.11 15.24
C SER A 29 11.39 3.61 15.39
N ASN A 30 10.11 3.22 15.31
CA ASN A 30 9.69 1.85 14.99
C ASN A 30 10.07 1.51 13.52
N GLN A 31 11.26 1.91 13.08
CA GLN A 31 11.90 1.48 11.85
C GLN A 31 12.20 -0.01 12.01
N ARG A 32 11.14 -0.81 11.82
CA ARG A 32 11.26 -2.20 11.38
C ARG A 32 12.24 -2.14 10.22
N GLY A 33 13.47 -2.61 10.44
CA GLY A 33 14.54 -2.65 9.45
C GLY A 33 14.01 -3.32 8.20
N GLY A 34 13.44 -2.51 7.31
CA GLY A 34 12.58 -2.98 6.25
C GLY A 34 13.48 -3.29 5.08
N TYR A 35 13.53 -4.55 4.69
CA TYR A 35 14.12 -4.95 3.42
C TYR A 35 13.57 -4.03 2.33
N LYS A 36 14.44 -3.22 1.72
CA LYS A 36 14.04 -2.31 0.63
C LYS A 36 13.54 -3.20 -0.51
N ARG A 37 12.21 -3.22 -0.73
CA ARG A 37 11.61 -4.04 -1.80
C ARG A 37 12.25 -3.62 -3.12
N ARG A 38 12.92 -4.57 -3.76
CA ARG A 38 13.48 -4.38 -5.09
C ARG A 38 12.33 -4.33 -6.09
N TYR A 39 12.21 -3.22 -6.80
CA TYR A 39 11.25 -3.08 -7.88
C TYR A 39 11.64 -3.99 -9.04
N ILE A 40 10.67 -4.74 -9.57
CA ILE A 40 10.83 -5.56 -10.77
C ILE A 40 9.89 -4.95 -11.80
N ASN A 41 10.45 -4.48 -12.91
CA ASN A 41 9.64 -4.02 -14.04
C ASN A 41 8.94 -5.23 -14.65
N ARG A 42 7.61 -5.24 -14.59
CA ARG A 42 6.77 -6.27 -15.22
C ARG A 42 6.10 -5.62 -16.43
N ASP A 43 6.22 -6.28 -17.58
CA ASP A 43 5.52 -5.87 -18.80
C ASP A 43 4.02 -6.17 -18.66
N HIS A 44 3.32 -5.27 -17.97
CA HIS A 44 1.91 -5.43 -17.65
C HIS A 44 1.02 -5.46 -18.90
N GLU A 45 1.38 -4.68 -19.91
CA GLU A 45 0.66 -4.60 -21.18
C GLU A 45 0.83 -5.89 -21.98
N GLY A 46 2.07 -6.38 -22.13
CA GLY A 46 2.32 -7.65 -22.80
C GLY A 46 1.72 -8.85 -22.06
N ASP A 47 1.68 -8.82 -20.73
CA ASP A 47 1.02 -9.86 -19.94
C ASP A 47 -0.51 -9.85 -20.12
N HIS A 48 -1.12 -8.65 -20.21
CA HIS A 48 -2.55 -8.49 -20.51
C HIS A 48 -2.91 -9.10 -21.87
N ASP A 49 -2.15 -8.77 -22.91
CA ASP A 49 -2.39 -9.29 -24.26
C ASP A 49 -2.23 -10.81 -24.34
N ARG A 50 -1.21 -11.36 -23.66
CA ARG A 50 -1.02 -12.82 -23.56
C ARG A 50 -2.18 -13.49 -22.83
N LEU A 51 -2.72 -12.85 -21.79
CA LEU A 51 -3.88 -13.36 -21.06
C LEU A 51 -5.10 -13.41 -21.98
N PHE A 52 -5.38 -12.33 -22.70
CA PHE A 52 -6.48 -12.27 -23.66
C PHE A 52 -6.33 -13.29 -24.78
N ALA A 53 -5.16 -13.38 -25.40
CA ALA A 53 -4.89 -14.34 -26.47
C ALA A 53 -5.09 -15.80 -26.03
N LYS A 54 -4.69 -16.15 -24.81
CA LYS A 54 -4.76 -17.54 -24.31
C LYS A 54 -6.15 -17.96 -23.86
N TYR A 55 -6.91 -17.06 -23.26
CA TYR A 55 -8.21 -17.39 -22.66
C TYR A 55 -9.41 -16.94 -23.48
N PHE A 56 -9.30 -15.87 -24.25
CA PHE A 56 -10.44 -15.19 -24.89
C PHE A 56 -10.40 -15.18 -26.42
N SER A 57 -9.35 -15.73 -27.04
CA SER A 57 -9.31 -15.89 -28.50
C SER A 57 -10.37 -16.87 -29.02
N LYS A 58 -10.62 -16.85 -30.34
CA LYS A 58 -11.59 -17.72 -31.02
C LYS A 58 -11.31 -19.21 -30.78
N ASN A 59 -10.04 -19.59 -30.63
CA ASN A 59 -9.62 -20.92 -30.26
C ASN A 59 -8.69 -20.83 -29.04
N PRO A 60 -9.26 -20.74 -27.82
CA PRO A 60 -8.48 -20.48 -26.62
C PRO A 60 -7.58 -21.68 -26.30
N LEU A 61 -6.35 -21.40 -25.85
CA LEU A 61 -5.41 -22.43 -25.43
C LEU A 61 -5.90 -23.16 -24.18
N TYR A 62 -6.65 -22.46 -23.32
CA TYR A 62 -7.16 -22.99 -22.07
C TYR A 62 -8.68 -23.10 -22.08
N THR A 63 -9.18 -24.17 -21.47
CA THR A 63 -10.61 -24.44 -21.35
C THR A 63 -11.24 -23.59 -20.24
N ASP A 64 -12.57 -23.49 -20.27
CA ASP A 64 -13.34 -22.77 -19.25
C ASP A 64 -13.12 -23.33 -17.83
N ASP A 65 -12.88 -24.64 -17.69
CA ASP A 65 -12.57 -25.25 -16.40
C ASP A 65 -11.20 -24.79 -15.85
N GLN A 66 -10.19 -24.70 -16.73
CA GLN A 66 -8.88 -24.16 -16.36
C GLN A 66 -8.98 -22.67 -16.00
N PHE A 67 -9.79 -21.89 -16.72
CA PHE A 67 -10.08 -20.50 -16.37
C PHE A 67 -10.70 -20.41 -14.97
N ARG A 68 -11.72 -21.22 -14.68
CA ARG A 68 -12.37 -21.28 -13.36
C ARG A 68 -11.41 -21.68 -12.26
N ARG A 69 -10.49 -22.62 -12.49
CA ARG A 69 -9.48 -23.00 -11.49
C ARG A 69 -8.50 -21.85 -11.19
N ARG A 70 -8.07 -21.11 -12.23
CA ARG A 70 -7.10 -20.01 -12.08
C ARG A 70 -7.70 -18.75 -11.48
N PHE A 71 -8.82 -18.28 -12.02
CA PHE A 71 -9.45 -17.01 -11.63
C PHE A 71 -10.55 -17.18 -10.59
N ARG A 72 -10.92 -18.43 -10.27
CA ARG A 72 -11.99 -18.77 -9.31
C ARG A 72 -13.35 -18.20 -9.69
N MET A 73 -13.54 -17.85 -10.97
CA MET A 73 -14.77 -17.27 -11.53
C MET A 73 -15.09 -17.88 -12.89
N ARG A 74 -16.37 -17.80 -13.30
CA ARG A 74 -16.77 -18.17 -14.66
C ARG A 74 -16.38 -17.05 -15.65
N LYS A 75 -15.95 -17.44 -16.85
CA LYS A 75 -15.48 -16.51 -17.89
C LYS A 75 -16.51 -15.45 -18.30
N HIS A 76 -17.79 -15.81 -18.43
CA HIS A 76 -18.85 -14.86 -18.75
C HIS A 76 -19.05 -13.81 -17.64
N LEU A 77 -18.87 -14.19 -16.37
CA LEU A 77 -19.00 -13.25 -15.25
C LEU A 77 -17.87 -12.23 -15.30
N PHE A 78 -16.65 -12.69 -15.59
CA PHE A 78 -15.51 -11.82 -15.81
C PHE A 78 -15.78 -10.81 -16.93
N LEU A 79 -16.30 -11.25 -18.08
CA LEU A 79 -16.62 -10.35 -19.20
C LEU A 79 -17.67 -9.30 -18.82
N ARG A 80 -18.73 -9.68 -18.10
CA ARG A 80 -19.76 -8.73 -17.62
C ARG A 80 -19.18 -7.68 -16.67
N ILE A 81 -18.23 -8.07 -15.81
CA ILE A 81 -17.56 -7.11 -14.92
C ILE A 81 -16.69 -6.14 -15.73
N VAL A 82 -15.96 -6.63 -16.72
CA VAL A 82 -15.14 -5.78 -17.59
C VAL A 82 -16.01 -4.80 -18.37
N GLU A 83 -17.11 -5.26 -18.95
CA GLU A 83 -18.09 -4.43 -19.65
C GLU A 83 -18.66 -3.35 -18.72
N ALA A 84 -19.12 -3.73 -17.52
CA ALA A 84 -19.68 -2.78 -16.55
C ALA A 84 -18.67 -1.77 -15.97
N LEU A 85 -17.37 -2.02 -16.08
CA LEU A 85 -16.31 -1.08 -15.66
C LEU A 85 -15.73 -0.28 -16.83
N GLY A 86 -16.09 -0.61 -18.07
CA GLY A 86 -15.61 0.03 -19.29
C GLY A 86 -16.53 1.14 -19.81
N ASP A 87 -17.74 1.27 -19.26
CA ASP A 87 -18.68 2.38 -19.43
C ASP A 87 -18.50 3.43 -18.31
#